data_AF-A0A931P7V6-F1
#
_entry.id   AF-A0A931P7V6-F1
#
_cell.length_a   1.000
_cell.length_b   1.000
_cell.length_c   1.000
_cell.angle_alpha   90.00
_cell.angle_beta   90.00
_cell.angle_gamma   90.00
#
_symmetry.space_group_name_H-M   'P 1'
#
loop_
_entity.id
_entity.type
_entity.pdbx_description
1 polymer ?
#
loop_
_entity_poly.entity_id
_entity_poly.type
_entity_poly.pdbx_seq_one_letter_code
_entity_poly.pdbx_strand_id
1 'polypeptide(L)'
;MYIPGHGWWYAVTVIDYFSRYLLACHLTHSYSAAEVSLGRFLLKKQGRTWDGVPVPDVTVRSLSKTAIDTFRRLARASERINAADLKESATGLSEKLHLLDGKYLKRAAVLLLHADPEKFVTGAFVKIGFFRTNDDLLYHYEIHGDLFT
;
A
#
# COMPACT_ATOMS: atom_id res chain seq x y z
N MET A 1 -1.14 25.28 -0.29
CA MET A 1 -0.35 26.48 -0.70
C MET A 1 -0.12 26.38 -2.21
N TYR A 2 -0.41 27.44 -2.96
CA TYR A 2 -0.30 27.47 -4.42
C TYR A 2 0.98 28.21 -4.83
N ILE A 3 1.71 27.69 -5.81
CA ILE A 3 2.84 28.36 -6.47
C ILE A 3 2.59 28.33 -7.98
N PRO A 4 2.37 29.47 -8.65
CA PRO A 4 2.12 29.49 -10.10
C PRO A 4 3.38 29.15 -10.90
N GLY A 5 3.18 28.57 -12.09
CA GLY A 5 4.23 28.31 -13.09
C GLY A 5 4.65 26.85 -13.25
N HIS A 6 4.40 25.99 -12.26
CA HIS A 6 4.67 24.56 -12.35
C HIS A 6 3.39 23.74 -12.10
N GLY A 7 3.15 22.73 -12.95
CA GLY A 7 2.01 21.82 -12.81
C GLY A 7 2.08 20.94 -11.56
N TRP A 8 0.95 20.31 -11.23
CA TRP A 8 0.79 19.50 -10.02
C TRP A 8 1.80 18.36 -9.91
N TRP A 9 2.58 18.34 -8.81
CA TRP A 9 3.52 17.26 -8.50
C TRP A 9 3.40 16.84 -7.01
N TYR A 10 2.61 15.79 -6.80
CA TYR A 10 2.59 14.87 -5.65
C TYR A 10 2.56 15.45 -4.22
N ALA A 11 1.35 15.80 -3.77
CA ALA A 11 0.89 15.35 -2.46
C ALA A 11 -0.06 14.15 -2.66
N VAL A 12 0.02 13.11 -1.80
CA VAL A 12 -0.96 12.01 -1.81
C VAL A 12 -2.19 12.47 -1.05
N THR A 13 -3.05 13.20 -1.75
CA THR A 13 -4.35 13.71 -1.29
C THR A 13 -5.35 13.55 -2.43
N VAL A 14 -6.50 12.94 -2.15
CA VAL A 14 -7.49 12.55 -3.17
C VAL A 14 -8.38 13.73 -3.54
N ILE A 15 -8.40 14.08 -4.84
CA ILE A 15 -9.32 15.00 -5.52
C ILE A 15 -9.44 14.42 -6.97
N ASP A 16 -10.38 13.50 -7.27
CA ASP A 16 -11.78 13.74 -7.72
C ASP A 16 -11.85 13.99 -9.27
N TYR A 17 -12.86 13.64 -10.09
CA TYR A 17 -14.29 13.34 -9.88
C TYR A 17 -14.85 12.23 -10.84
N PHE A 18 -16.18 12.19 -11.05
CA PHE A 18 -16.93 11.44 -12.08
C PHE A 18 -16.83 9.89 -12.06
N SER A 19 -17.42 9.28 -11.03
CA SER A 19 -18.08 7.96 -11.09
C SER A 19 -17.22 6.74 -11.48
N ARG A 20 -15.90 6.80 -11.36
CA ARG A 20 -15.01 5.63 -11.46
C ARG A 20 -13.98 5.64 -10.33
N TYR A 21 -14.08 4.67 -9.42
CA TYR A 21 -13.13 4.51 -8.32
C TYR A 21 -11.72 4.23 -8.86
N LEU A 22 -10.74 5.06 -8.51
CA LEU A 22 -9.33 4.85 -8.83
C LEU A 22 -8.47 4.91 -7.57
N LEU A 23 -8.15 3.74 -7.01
CA LEU A 23 -7.22 3.62 -5.89
C LEU A 23 -5.78 3.63 -6.42
N ALA A 24 -5.03 4.71 -6.14
CA ALA A 24 -3.69 4.94 -6.71
C ALA A 24 -2.60 5.12 -5.63
N CYS A 25 -2.49 4.18 -4.69
CA CYS A 25 -1.53 4.21 -3.57
C CYS A 25 -0.06 4.16 -4.01
N HIS A 26 0.51 5.30 -4.41
CA HIS A 26 1.94 5.45 -4.63
C HIS A 26 2.65 5.80 -3.32
N LEU A 27 2.90 4.76 -2.55
CA LEU A 27 3.66 4.81 -1.31
C LEU A 27 5.14 5.04 -1.64
N THR A 28 5.67 6.22 -1.32
CA THR A 28 7.08 6.55 -1.52
C THR A 28 7.54 7.52 -0.45
N HIS A 29 8.80 7.40 -0.02
CA HIS A 29 9.39 8.26 1.01
C HIS A 29 9.72 9.69 0.52
N SER A 30 9.36 10.04 -0.73
CA SER A 30 9.55 11.39 -1.30
C SER A 30 8.28 11.92 -1.97
N TYR A 31 8.10 13.23 -1.84
CA TYR A 31 7.08 14.04 -2.52
C TYR A 31 7.60 14.65 -3.85
N SER A 32 8.89 14.49 -4.16
CA SER A 32 9.51 15.04 -5.38
C SER A 32 9.27 14.14 -6.59
N ALA A 33 8.59 14.67 -7.62
CA ALA A 33 8.33 13.96 -8.87
C ALA A 33 9.59 13.44 -9.57
N ALA A 34 10.70 14.17 -9.45
CA ALA A 34 12.00 13.78 -10.00
C ALA A 34 12.58 12.56 -9.25
N GLU A 35 12.54 12.58 -7.92
CA GLU A 35 13.05 11.50 -7.07
C GLU A 35 12.19 10.24 -7.18
N VAL A 36 10.86 10.38 -7.19
CA VAL A 36 9.92 9.26 -7.43
C VAL A 36 10.17 8.62 -8.80
N SER A 37 10.36 9.43 -9.85
CA SER A 37 10.64 8.95 -11.20
C SER A 37 12.00 8.25 -11.30
N LEU A 38 13.03 8.81 -10.66
CA LEU A 38 14.37 8.24 -10.59
C LEU A 38 14.37 6.92 -9.81
N GLY A 39 13.75 6.88 -8.63
CA GLY A 39 13.62 5.66 -7.81
C GLY A 39 12.91 4.54 -8.57
N ARG A 40 11.78 4.85 -9.24
CA ARG A 40 11.06 3.90 -10.11
C ARG A 40 11.92 3.42 -11.28
N PHE A 41 12.73 4.29 -11.89
CA PHE A 41 13.65 3.93 -12.97
C PHE A 41 14.79 3.02 -12.51
N LEU A 42 15.39 3.29 -11.35
CA LEU A 42 16.44 2.48 -10.75
C LEU A 42 15.92 1.08 -10.36
N LEU A 43 14.74 1.01 -9.74
CA LEU A 43 14.07 -0.26 -9.43
C LEU A 43 13.75 -1.06 -10.70
N LYS A 44 13.24 -0.40 -11.75
CA LYS A 44 12.99 -1.05 -13.05
C LYS A 44 14.28 -1.60 -13.68
N LYS A 45 15.42 -0.91 -13.55
CA LYS A 45 16.73 -1.42 -13.97
C LYS A 45 17.20 -2.65 -13.19
N GLN A 46 16.73 -2.82 -11.95
CA GLN A 46 16.97 -4.01 -11.12
C GLN A 46 15.93 -5.12 -11.33
N GLY A 47 15.00 -4.96 -12.30
CA GLY A 47 13.92 -5.92 -12.55
C GLY A 47 12.82 -5.92 -11.49
N ARG A 48 12.72 -4.86 -10.68
CA ARG A 48 11.85 -4.80 -9.48
C ARG A 48 10.81 -3.70 -9.56
N THR A 49 9.67 -3.93 -8.92
CA THR A 49 8.70 -2.89 -8.54
C THR A 49 9.06 -2.33 -7.16
N TRP A 50 8.41 -1.24 -6.73
CA TRP A 50 8.67 -0.63 -5.42
C TRP A 50 8.15 -1.48 -4.26
N ASP A 51 6.99 -2.12 -4.46
CA ASP A 51 6.33 -3.05 -3.54
C ASP A 51 7.07 -4.41 -3.48
N GLY A 52 7.74 -4.81 -4.57
CA GLY A 52 8.57 -5.99 -4.69
C GLY A 52 9.99 -5.87 -4.12
N VAL A 53 10.27 -4.81 -3.35
CA VAL A 53 11.52 -4.66 -2.60
C VAL A 53 11.43 -5.50 -1.31
N PRO A 54 12.42 -6.36 -1.01
CA PRO A 54 12.48 -7.10 0.25
C PRO A 54 12.72 -6.16 1.42
N VAL A 55 12.08 -6.45 2.56
CA VAL A 55 12.25 -5.75 3.82
C VAL A 55 13.03 -6.68 4.77
N PRO A 56 14.28 -6.33 5.14
CA PRO A 56 15.02 -7.03 6.18
C PRO A 56 14.26 -7.06 7.51
N ASP A 57 14.59 -8.03 8.36
CA ASP A 57 14.17 -8.17 9.76
C ASP A 57 12.65 -8.36 10.02
N VAL A 58 11.79 -8.14 9.02
CA VAL A 58 10.37 -8.56 9.03
C VAL A 58 10.29 -10.05 8.72
N THR A 59 9.52 -10.78 9.53
CA THR A 59 9.25 -12.22 9.32
C THR A 59 7.76 -12.50 9.28
N VAL A 60 7.37 -13.68 8.80
CA VAL A 60 5.95 -14.11 8.80
C VAL A 60 5.35 -14.10 10.22
N ARG A 61 6.18 -14.17 11.27
CA ARG A 61 5.75 -14.11 12.68
C ARG A 61 5.39 -12.71 13.18
N SER A 62 5.82 -11.63 12.50
CA SER A 62 5.44 -10.26 12.85
C SER A 62 4.19 -9.79 12.08
N LEU A 63 3.65 -10.60 11.16
CA LEU A 63 2.40 -10.28 10.47
C LEU A 63 1.19 -10.41 11.41
N SER A 64 0.24 -9.50 11.25
CA SER A 64 -1.03 -9.43 11.97
C SER A 64 -1.88 -10.66 11.64
N LYS A 65 -2.13 -11.51 12.65
CA LYS A 65 -3.08 -12.62 12.50
C LYS A 65 -4.48 -12.10 12.12
N THR A 66 -4.89 -10.97 12.68
CA THR A 66 -6.19 -10.32 12.39
C THR A 66 -6.29 -9.90 10.92
N ALA A 67 -5.23 -9.31 10.36
CA ALA A 67 -5.18 -8.95 8.94
C ALA A 67 -5.25 -10.20 8.04
N ILE A 68 -4.50 -11.25 8.39
CA ILE A 68 -4.48 -12.53 7.65
C ILE A 68 -5.87 -13.20 7.68
N ASP A 69 -6.52 -13.27 8.84
CA ASP A 69 -7.83 -13.92 8.98
C ASP A 69 -8.95 -13.07 8.34
N THR A 70 -8.82 -11.74 8.32
CA THR A 70 -9.74 -10.86 7.58
C THR A 70 -9.51 -10.93 6.08
N PHE A 71 -8.25 -10.97 5.62
CA PHE A 71 -7.90 -11.24 4.23
C PHE A 71 -8.50 -12.58 3.77
N ARG A 72 -8.34 -13.67 4.53
CA ARG A 72 -8.96 -14.97 4.23
C ARG A 72 -10.49 -14.85 4.08
N ARG A 73 -11.16 -14.11 4.97
CA ARG A 73 -12.61 -13.87 4.93
C ARG A 73 -13.02 -13.12 3.64
N LEU A 74 -12.32 -12.04 3.31
CA LEU A 74 -12.59 -11.21 2.14
C LEU A 74 -12.26 -11.94 0.82
N ALA A 75 -11.11 -12.59 0.74
CA ALA A 75 -10.70 -13.38 -0.42
C ALA A 75 -11.70 -14.50 -0.73
N ARG A 76 -12.18 -15.22 0.31
CA ARG A 76 -13.19 -16.26 0.17
C ARG A 76 -14.54 -15.73 -0.29
N ALA A 77 -14.94 -14.55 0.17
CA ALA A 77 -16.15 -13.86 -0.29
C ALA A 77 -16.03 -13.29 -1.72
N SER A 78 -14.80 -13.10 -2.22
CA SER A 78 -14.53 -12.60 -3.58
C SER A 78 -14.46 -13.68 -4.65
N GLU A 79 -14.42 -14.96 -4.25
CA GLU A 79 -14.25 -16.15 -5.10
C GLU A 79 -12.96 -16.20 -5.95
N ARG A 80 -12.07 -15.20 -5.84
CA ARG A 80 -10.82 -15.07 -6.64
C ARG A 80 -9.67 -15.98 -6.19
N ILE A 81 -9.79 -16.68 -5.06
CA ILE A 81 -8.75 -17.57 -4.51
C ILE A 81 -9.43 -18.86 -4.02
N ASN A 82 -8.84 -20.02 -4.31
CA ASN A 82 -9.44 -21.30 -3.95
C ASN A 82 -9.51 -21.47 -2.43
N ALA A 83 -10.60 -22.08 -1.96
CA ALA A 83 -10.79 -22.37 -0.53
C ALA A 83 -9.78 -23.38 0.06
N ALA A 84 -8.93 -23.99 -0.78
CA ALA A 84 -7.76 -24.77 -0.35
C ALA A 84 -6.58 -23.85 0.00
N ASP A 85 -6.24 -22.90 -0.88
CA ASP A 85 -5.10 -21.97 -0.72
C ASP A 85 -5.27 -21.11 0.55
N LEU A 86 -6.49 -20.69 0.85
CA LEU A 86 -6.81 -19.89 2.04
C LEU A 86 -6.66 -20.65 3.37
N LYS A 87 -6.56 -21.99 3.34
CA LYS A 87 -6.33 -22.83 4.55
C LYS A 87 -4.85 -23.02 4.89
N GLU A 88 -3.93 -22.58 4.03
CA GLU A 88 -2.50 -22.77 4.26
C GLU A 88 -1.97 -21.94 5.43
N SER A 89 -0.75 -22.26 5.87
CA SER A 89 -0.02 -21.47 6.86
C SER A 89 0.19 -20.03 6.36
N ALA A 90 0.46 -19.10 7.27
CA ALA A 90 0.79 -17.72 6.89
C ALA A 90 1.99 -17.64 5.93
N THR A 91 2.92 -18.61 6.00
CA THR A 91 4.06 -18.73 5.06
C THR A 91 3.59 -19.16 3.68
N GLY A 92 2.85 -20.28 3.55
CA GLY A 92 2.36 -20.78 2.25
C GLY A 92 1.42 -19.78 1.56
N LEU A 93 0.57 -19.10 2.34
CA LEU A 93 -0.25 -17.99 1.85
C LEU A 93 0.61 -16.82 1.34
N SER A 94 1.73 -16.49 2.02
CA SER A 94 2.67 -15.47 1.55
C SER A 94 3.44 -15.89 0.29
N GLU A 95 3.75 -17.18 0.14
CA GLU A 95 4.38 -17.73 -1.07
C GLU A 95 3.41 -17.67 -2.27
N LYS A 96 2.16 -18.10 -2.09
CA LYS A 96 1.10 -18.07 -3.13
C LYS A 96 0.67 -16.68 -3.55
N LEU A 97 0.69 -15.71 -2.63
CA LEU A 97 0.47 -14.29 -2.94
C LEU A 97 1.73 -13.60 -3.49
N HIS A 98 2.82 -14.35 -3.74
CA HIS A 98 4.13 -13.85 -4.19
C HIS A 98 4.73 -12.75 -3.30
N LEU A 99 4.39 -12.75 -2.01
CA LEU A 99 4.80 -11.74 -1.02
C LEU A 99 6.23 -11.95 -0.45
N LEU A 100 6.91 -13.02 -0.87
CA LEU A 100 8.27 -13.36 -0.47
C LEU A 100 9.29 -13.15 -1.62
N ASP A 101 10.52 -12.84 -1.25
CA ASP A 101 11.72 -12.78 -2.10
C ASP A 101 12.85 -13.55 -1.40
N GLY A 102 13.06 -14.80 -1.83
CA GLY A 102 13.86 -15.76 -1.09
C GLY A 102 13.32 -15.94 0.33
N LYS A 103 14.14 -15.58 1.34
CA LYS A 103 13.78 -15.65 2.77
C LYS A 103 13.14 -14.38 3.34
N TYR A 104 13.03 -13.30 2.56
CA TYR A 104 12.56 -12.00 3.03
C TYR A 104 11.14 -11.71 2.57
N LEU A 105 10.35 -11.04 3.41
CA LEU A 105 9.05 -10.50 2.99
C LEU A 105 9.24 -9.23 2.16
N LYS A 106 8.41 -9.04 1.14
CA LYS A 106 8.35 -7.83 0.31
C LYS A 106 7.58 -6.71 1.03
N ARG A 107 7.78 -5.45 0.63
CA ARG A 107 6.96 -4.32 1.14
C ARG A 107 5.47 -4.56 0.95
N ALA A 108 5.06 -5.20 -0.15
CA ALA A 108 3.68 -5.65 -0.36
C ALA A 108 3.12 -6.45 0.84
N ALA A 109 3.92 -7.34 1.43
CA ALA A 109 3.50 -8.15 2.57
C ALA A 109 3.26 -7.32 3.83
N VAL A 110 4.12 -6.33 4.06
CA VAL A 110 4.02 -5.41 5.20
C VAL A 110 2.74 -4.58 5.10
N LEU A 111 2.48 -4.01 3.92
CA LEU A 111 1.32 -3.15 3.67
C LEU A 111 -0.02 -3.89 3.75
N LEU A 112 -0.03 -5.16 3.33
CA LEU A 112 -1.23 -5.98 3.35
C LEU A 112 -1.49 -6.60 4.73
N LEU A 113 -0.45 -6.98 5.47
CA LEU A 113 -0.57 -7.93 6.58
C LEU A 113 0.19 -7.53 7.87
N HIS A 114 0.86 -6.38 7.95
CA HIS A 114 1.49 -5.93 9.21
C HIS A 114 0.60 -4.89 9.91
N ALA A 115 0.33 -5.06 11.20
CA ALA A 115 -0.59 -4.20 11.97
C ALA A 115 -0.16 -2.73 12.07
N ASP A 116 1.12 -2.46 11.79
CA ASP A 116 1.74 -1.13 11.77
C ASP A 116 2.72 -1.09 10.58
N PRO A 117 2.26 -0.78 9.36
CA PRO A 117 3.13 -0.76 8.19
C PRO A 117 4.04 0.47 8.14
N GLU A 118 3.68 1.54 8.86
CA GLU A 118 4.39 2.83 8.84
C GLU A 118 5.81 2.74 9.41
N LYS A 119 6.05 1.79 10.33
CA LYS A 119 7.39 1.40 10.79
C LYS A 119 8.37 1.03 9.67
N PHE A 120 7.90 0.63 8.49
CA PHE A 120 8.74 0.19 7.35
C PHE A 120 8.48 0.99 6.06
N VAL A 121 7.29 1.58 5.94
CA VAL A 121 6.87 2.40 4.80
C VAL A 121 6.29 3.71 5.34
N THR A 122 7.11 4.75 5.39
CA THR A 122 6.67 6.11 5.74
C THR A 122 5.52 6.53 4.83
N GLY A 123 4.40 6.98 5.40
CA GLY A 123 3.21 7.36 4.63
C GLY A 123 2.27 6.20 4.28
N ALA A 124 2.38 5.03 4.94
CA ALA A 124 1.43 3.92 4.81
C ALA A 124 0.12 4.17 5.58
N PHE A 125 -0.54 5.29 5.27
CA PHE A 125 -1.87 5.68 5.74
C PHE A 125 -2.74 6.13 4.56
N VAL A 126 -4.04 6.28 4.77
CA VAL A 126 -4.97 6.91 3.82
C VAL A 126 -5.53 8.20 4.44
N LYS A 127 -5.41 9.32 3.73
CA LYS A 127 -6.08 10.58 4.09
C LYS A 127 -7.29 10.81 3.20
N ILE A 128 -8.45 11.04 3.80
CA ILE A 128 -9.71 11.36 3.14
C ILE A 128 -10.08 12.80 3.52
N GLY A 129 -10.20 13.69 2.54
CA GLY A 129 -10.65 15.07 2.75
C GLY A 129 -12.04 15.29 2.15
N PHE A 130 -12.90 16.02 2.86
CA PHE A 130 -14.17 16.49 2.32
C PHE A 130 -14.11 17.99 2.05
N PHE A 131 -14.33 18.35 0.80
CA PHE A 131 -14.19 19.70 0.28
C PHE A 131 -15.55 20.29 -0.08
N ARG A 132 -15.78 21.56 0.23
CA ARG A 132 -16.99 22.31 -0.15
C ARG A 132 -16.84 22.96 -1.52
N THR A 133 -15.64 23.45 -1.80
CA THR A 133 -15.15 23.99 -3.07
C THR A 133 -13.74 23.44 -3.29
N ASN A 134 -13.15 23.66 -4.47
CA ASN A 134 -11.83 23.11 -4.85
C ASN A 134 -10.67 23.50 -3.91
N ASP A 135 -10.91 24.42 -2.98
CA ASP A 135 -9.98 25.06 -2.05
C ASP A 135 -10.45 25.07 -0.57
N ASP A 136 -11.73 24.77 -0.28
CA ASP A 136 -12.32 24.79 1.08
C ASP A 136 -12.46 23.37 1.67
N LEU A 137 -11.48 22.96 2.48
CA LEU A 137 -11.48 21.68 3.21
C LEU A 137 -12.26 21.82 4.54
N LEU A 138 -13.44 21.20 4.63
CA LEU A 138 -14.27 21.27 5.84
C LEU A 138 -13.84 20.27 6.93
N TYR A 139 -13.43 19.07 6.52
CA TYR A 139 -12.94 18.04 7.44
C TYR A 139 -12.02 17.05 6.71
N HIS A 140 -11.08 16.47 7.44
CA HIS A 140 -10.26 15.36 6.99
C HIS A 140 -10.29 14.20 8.01
N TYR A 141 -10.01 13.00 7.52
CA TYR A 141 -9.84 11.80 8.33
C TYR A 141 -8.58 11.07 7.89
N GLU A 142 -7.89 10.42 8.83
CA GLU A 142 -6.65 9.69 8.58
C GLU A 142 -6.82 8.25 9.09
N ILE A 143 -6.51 7.28 8.23
CA ILE A 143 -6.69 5.86 8.47
C ILE A 143 -5.32 5.19 8.43
N HIS A 144 -4.96 4.50 9.51
CA HIS A 144 -3.65 3.94 9.79
C HIS A 144 -3.78 2.46 10.14
N GLY A 145 -2.81 1.62 9.75
CA GLY A 145 -2.81 0.18 10.01
C GLY A 145 -2.75 -0.66 8.73
N ASP A 146 -3.12 -1.94 8.83
CA ASP A 146 -3.20 -2.84 7.66
C ASP A 146 -4.40 -2.55 6.75
N LEU A 147 -4.33 -3.01 5.49
CA LEU A 147 -5.35 -2.73 4.46
C LEU A 147 -6.72 -3.41 4.70
N PHE A 148 -6.90 -4.16 5.79
CA PHE A 148 -8.09 -4.99 6.04
C PHE A 148 -8.83 -4.69 7.35
N THR A 149 -8.37 -3.70 8.12
CA THR A 149 -8.94 -3.30 9.42
C THR A 149 -9.66 -1.96 9.34
#